data_AF-A0A0G4M1L8-F1
#
_entry.id   AF-A0A0G4M1L8-F1
#
_cell.length_a   1.000
_cell.length_b   1.000
_cell.length_c   1.000
_cell.angle_alpha   90.00
_cell.angle_beta   90.00
_cell.angle_gamma   90.00
#
_symmetry.space_group_name_H-M   'P 1'
#
loop_
_entity.id
_entity.type
_entity.pdbx_description
1 polymer ?
#
loop_
_entity_poly.entity_id
_entity_poly.type
_entity_poly.pdbx_seq_one_letter_code
_entity_poly.pdbx_strand_id
1 'polypeptide(L)'
;MMTSSIHLIAPRLEKTLGCLLKRARNISSLDDRPFHHGPAFVVHPDPTITIVSSDCGPSPAELNAEYLHNDLFKECGRMPCLSWDCPASIKDEVREWLLIIEDLDAPRCRPVVHGLYAGIPATKLSLEPEDFVVVDDEKCTLDGGFHFGRNSKKKVYTAPKPMLNHGLHRYSFQVVALSRQLDVTLLESRATRKEYSKVIQGNRCIQHRRATFCPNNMETAIITITGSESAIERIGMGHCGSVWASKSSIALKREDGGPGRSLLNEHDIHRTLLRAAIGARQLSSSSIQSHQINIPLCHGFLTADDAAWSGILPQLPENYTSCNALLSERIPPIPESARRLLVEKYCPEPIRESILADPKNEDCIIRAYLGRRRFRRRAASRFAAFSLRNYPLHADQIEDLGLDLPAYAAAMAQALAFMHWRARVDANDVEFVLAPARGLGEGATFAPGGKLFDQGSLGSHVLWVLDFDCCRKLSMDEEGVAHAVVKFYRNDPFYPRPGTGLEADERHWESFREAYLETGDLLLTEEDERVQKLPLLYVDEVVRRVGEFKKKDKNTE
;
A
#
# COMPACT_ATOMS: atom_id res chain seq x y z
N MET A 1 -10.17 16.33 -32.20
CA MET A 1 -11.29 16.49 -31.24
C MET A 1 -12.09 15.21 -30.95
N MET A 2 -11.87 14.06 -31.63
CA MET A 2 -12.63 12.82 -31.38
C MET A 2 -11.99 11.84 -30.36
N THR A 3 -10.75 12.06 -29.92
CA THR A 3 -10.03 11.13 -29.02
C THR A 3 -10.34 11.35 -27.54
N SER A 4 -10.67 12.57 -27.10
CA SER A 4 -10.99 12.85 -25.69
C SER A 4 -12.33 12.29 -25.22
N SER A 5 -13.31 12.13 -26.11
CA SER A 5 -14.66 11.65 -25.73
C SER A 5 -14.69 10.13 -25.49
N ILE A 6 -13.83 9.35 -26.16
CA ILE A 6 -13.78 7.89 -26.02
C ILE A 6 -13.26 7.48 -24.63
N HIS A 7 -12.34 8.25 -24.04
CA HIS A 7 -11.78 7.98 -22.71
C HIS A 7 -12.77 8.23 -21.54
N LEU A 8 -13.78 9.09 -21.71
CA LEU A 8 -14.83 9.30 -20.71
C LEU A 8 -16.03 8.34 -20.87
N ILE A 9 -16.26 7.84 -22.09
CA ILE A 9 -17.40 6.97 -22.41
C ILE A 9 -17.15 5.51 -21.97
N ALA A 10 -15.92 5.00 -22.13
CA ALA A 10 -15.59 3.61 -21.81
C ALA A 10 -15.76 3.23 -20.32
N PRO A 11 -15.30 4.02 -19.33
CA PRO A 11 -15.48 3.68 -17.92
C PRO A 11 -16.95 3.77 -17.46
N ARG A 12 -17.73 4.69 -18.06
CA ARG A 12 -19.18 4.83 -17.77
C ARG A 12 -19.99 3.66 -18.32
N LEU A 13 -19.63 3.17 -19.51
CA LEU A 13 -20.20 1.95 -20.09
C LEU A 13 -19.84 0.71 -19.27
N GLU A 14 -18.58 0.59 -18.84
CA GLU A 14 -18.10 -0.52 -18.00
C GLU A 14 -18.84 -0.55 -16.65
N LYS A 15 -18.99 0.60 -15.98
CA LYS A 15 -19.78 0.72 -14.74
C LYS A 15 -21.23 0.26 -14.93
N THR A 16 -21.88 0.70 -16.01
CA THR A 16 -23.27 0.31 -16.31
C THR A 16 -23.38 -1.19 -16.58
N LEU A 17 -22.44 -1.76 -17.33
CA LEU A 17 -22.40 -3.19 -17.64
C LEU A 17 -22.11 -4.05 -16.40
N GLY A 18 -21.19 -3.61 -15.53
CA GLY A 18 -20.89 -4.27 -14.26
C GLY A 18 -22.11 -4.34 -13.34
N CYS A 19 -22.89 -3.26 -13.23
CA CYS A 19 -24.15 -3.25 -12.48
C CYS A 19 -25.17 -4.27 -13.03
N LEU A 20 -25.30 -4.36 -14.36
CA LEU A 20 -26.24 -5.29 -15.02
C LEU A 20 -25.83 -6.76 -14.82
N LEU A 21 -24.53 -7.04 -14.80
CA LEU A 21 -23.99 -8.40 -14.69
C LEU A 21 -23.82 -8.90 -13.25
N LYS A 22 -24.05 -8.06 -12.24
CA LYS A 22 -23.93 -8.41 -10.81
C LYS A 22 -24.70 -9.68 -10.40
N ARG A 23 -25.79 -10.01 -11.12
CA ARG A 23 -26.62 -11.22 -10.91
C ARG A 23 -26.22 -12.43 -11.76
N ALA A 24 -25.30 -12.28 -12.73
CA ALA A 24 -24.87 -13.33 -13.65
C ALA A 24 -23.78 -14.24 -13.06
N ARG A 25 -23.92 -14.63 -11.79
CA ARG A 25 -22.97 -15.50 -11.06
C ARG A 25 -23.37 -16.98 -11.07
N ASN A 26 -24.48 -17.34 -11.71
CA ASN A 26 -25.04 -18.69 -11.63
C ASN A 26 -24.33 -19.66 -12.58
N ILE A 27 -23.68 -20.66 -11.99
CA ILE A 27 -22.95 -21.75 -12.64
C ILE A 27 -23.97 -22.74 -13.24
N SER A 28 -23.89 -23.02 -14.54
CA SER A 28 -24.86 -23.85 -15.27
C SER A 28 -24.49 -25.32 -15.44
N SER A 29 -23.20 -25.70 -15.41
CA SER A 29 -22.75 -27.08 -15.70
C SER A 29 -21.56 -27.53 -14.82
N LEU A 30 -21.19 -28.82 -14.87
CA LEU A 30 -20.01 -29.35 -14.16
C LEU A 30 -18.69 -28.75 -14.67
N ASP A 31 -18.60 -28.49 -15.97
CA ASP A 31 -17.47 -27.84 -16.66
C ASP A 31 -17.31 -26.35 -16.28
N ASP A 32 -18.38 -25.76 -15.74
CA ASP A 32 -18.46 -24.35 -15.34
C ASP A 32 -18.08 -24.11 -13.88
N ARG A 33 -17.73 -25.17 -13.13
CA ARG A 33 -17.27 -25.08 -11.74
C ARG A 33 -15.78 -24.70 -11.66
N PRO A 34 -15.26 -24.26 -10.50
CA PRO A 34 -13.82 -24.11 -10.27
C PRO A 34 -13.04 -25.39 -10.60
N PHE A 35 -11.76 -25.27 -10.96
CA PHE A 35 -10.94 -26.41 -11.39
C PHE A 35 -10.97 -27.59 -10.42
N HIS A 36 -10.86 -27.33 -9.12
CA HIS A 36 -10.92 -28.32 -8.04
C HIS A 36 -12.28 -29.04 -7.88
N HIS A 37 -13.35 -28.60 -8.54
CA HIS A 37 -14.62 -29.34 -8.56
C HIS A 37 -14.69 -30.38 -9.69
N GLY A 38 -13.60 -30.55 -10.44
CA GLY A 38 -13.50 -31.53 -11.52
C GLY A 38 -13.49 -32.99 -11.01
N PRO A 39 -13.74 -33.97 -11.90
CA PRO A 39 -13.81 -35.38 -11.52
C PRO A 39 -12.53 -35.94 -10.85
N ALA A 40 -11.37 -35.33 -11.12
CA ALA A 40 -10.08 -35.75 -10.55
C ALA A 40 -9.96 -35.51 -9.02
N PHE A 41 -10.84 -34.71 -8.44
CA PHE A 41 -10.76 -34.27 -7.04
C PHE A 41 -11.81 -34.92 -6.14
N VAL A 42 -12.66 -35.79 -6.68
CA VAL A 42 -13.75 -36.48 -5.94
C VAL A 42 -13.23 -37.27 -4.74
N VAL A 43 -12.00 -37.79 -4.81
CA VAL A 43 -11.35 -38.58 -3.74
C VAL A 43 -10.68 -37.70 -2.68
N HIS A 44 -10.45 -36.42 -2.98
CA HIS A 44 -9.78 -35.45 -2.10
C HIS A 44 -10.57 -34.14 -2.02
N PRO A 45 -11.81 -34.14 -1.49
CA PRO A 45 -12.70 -32.97 -1.56
C PRO A 45 -12.24 -31.77 -0.70
N ASP A 46 -11.45 -32.02 0.35
CA ASP A 46 -11.05 -31.00 1.34
C ASP A 46 -9.56 -30.58 1.22
N PRO A 47 -9.25 -29.27 1.31
CA PRO A 47 -7.88 -28.79 1.26
C PRO A 47 -7.13 -28.99 2.60
N THR A 48 -6.09 -29.83 2.58
CA THR A 48 -5.10 -30.18 3.65
C THR A 48 -3.64 -29.57 3.73
N ILE A 49 -3.26 -28.45 3.09
CA ILE A 49 -1.95 -27.74 3.05
C ILE A 49 -2.32 -26.29 2.72
N THR A 50 -1.59 -25.37 3.34
CA THR A 50 -1.74 -23.93 3.21
C THR A 50 -0.81 -23.39 2.12
N ILE A 51 -1.36 -22.60 1.20
CA ILE A 51 -0.55 -21.72 0.34
C ILE A 51 -0.48 -20.39 1.07
N VAL A 52 0.74 -19.89 1.28
CA VAL A 52 1.02 -18.59 1.86
C VAL A 52 1.66 -17.72 0.77
N SER A 53 1.37 -16.44 0.81
CA SER A 53 2.10 -15.46 0.02
C SER A 53 2.90 -14.59 0.99
N SER A 54 4.21 -14.50 0.79
CA SER A 54 5.09 -13.71 1.66
C SER A 54 4.80 -12.22 1.57
N ASP A 55 4.18 -11.78 0.48
CA ASP A 55 3.90 -10.38 0.16
C ASP A 55 2.40 -10.01 0.31
N CYS A 56 1.47 -10.96 0.19
CA CYS A 56 0.03 -10.73 0.42
C CYS A 56 -0.48 -11.29 1.76
N GLY A 57 0.26 -12.18 2.42
CA GLY A 57 -0.13 -12.85 3.66
C GLY A 57 -0.84 -14.20 3.47
N PRO A 58 -1.32 -14.83 4.57
CA PRO A 58 -2.01 -16.11 4.53
C PRO A 58 -3.42 -15.98 3.94
N SER A 59 -3.91 -17.03 3.28
CA SER A 59 -5.25 -17.03 2.69
C SER A 59 -6.37 -17.12 3.76
N PRO A 60 -7.48 -16.37 3.63
CA PRO A 60 -7.77 -15.38 2.58
C PRO A 60 -6.95 -14.10 2.74
N ALA A 61 -6.34 -13.63 1.64
CA ALA A 61 -5.46 -12.47 1.62
C ALA A 61 -5.85 -11.45 0.54
N GLU A 62 -5.36 -10.22 0.66
CA GLU A 62 -5.74 -9.12 -0.21
C GLU A 62 -4.72 -8.87 -1.33
N LEU A 63 -5.16 -8.79 -2.59
CA LEU A 63 -4.34 -8.36 -3.72
C LEU A 63 -4.36 -6.84 -3.80
N ASN A 64 -3.26 -6.22 -3.38
CA ASN A 64 -3.00 -4.79 -3.52
C ASN A 64 -2.79 -4.38 -4.98
N ALA A 65 -2.75 -3.06 -5.23
CA ALA A 65 -2.67 -2.49 -6.57
C ALA A 65 -1.51 -3.03 -7.43
N GLU A 66 -0.41 -3.47 -6.82
CA GLU A 66 0.75 -4.07 -7.50
C GLU A 66 0.47 -5.40 -8.21
N TYR A 67 -0.57 -6.14 -7.79
CA TYR A 67 -0.98 -7.40 -8.41
C TYR A 67 -2.12 -7.22 -9.42
N LEU A 68 -2.73 -6.03 -9.49
CA LEU A 68 -3.86 -5.75 -10.36
C LEU A 68 -3.40 -5.24 -11.73
N HIS A 69 -4.20 -5.47 -12.78
CA HIS A 69 -3.96 -4.89 -14.09
C HIS A 69 -4.15 -3.38 -14.06
N ASN A 70 -3.23 -2.64 -14.67
CA ASN A 70 -3.27 -1.19 -14.76
C ASN A 70 -3.30 -0.77 -16.24
N ASP A 71 -4.32 -0.01 -16.66
CA ASP A 71 -4.45 0.45 -18.05
C ASP A 71 -3.53 1.65 -18.38
N LEU A 72 -2.98 2.33 -17.36
CA LEU A 72 -2.22 3.58 -17.53
C LEU A 72 -0.72 3.36 -17.77
N PHE A 73 -0.19 2.24 -17.26
CA PHE A 73 1.18 1.80 -17.48
C PHE A 73 1.02 0.45 -18.14
N LYS A 74 1.54 0.24 -19.37
CA LYS A 74 1.37 -1.01 -20.14
C LYS A 74 1.96 -2.27 -19.45
N GLU A 75 2.25 -2.19 -18.17
CA GLU A 75 2.77 -3.22 -17.30
C GLU A 75 1.65 -4.18 -16.87
N CYS A 76 1.95 -5.48 -16.90
CA CYS A 76 1.06 -6.50 -16.37
C CYS A 76 1.23 -6.54 -14.85
N GLY A 77 0.14 -6.59 -14.08
CA GLY A 77 0.22 -6.74 -12.63
C GLY A 77 1.09 -7.94 -12.23
N ARG A 78 1.84 -7.79 -11.13
CA ARG A 78 2.84 -8.75 -10.65
C ARG A 78 2.15 -10.05 -10.22
N MET A 79 2.85 -11.18 -10.37
CA MET A 79 2.47 -12.41 -9.67
C MET A 79 2.81 -12.24 -8.18
N PRO A 80 1.94 -12.62 -7.23
CA PRO A 80 2.34 -12.68 -5.82
C PRO A 80 3.41 -13.77 -5.60
N CYS A 81 4.28 -13.57 -4.62
CA CYS A 81 5.15 -14.64 -4.14
C CYS A 81 4.26 -15.74 -3.56
N LEU A 82 4.52 -17.01 -3.89
CA LEU A 82 3.73 -18.14 -3.42
C LEU A 82 4.65 -19.16 -2.77
N SER A 83 4.30 -19.63 -1.58
CA SER A 83 4.95 -20.76 -0.93
C SER A 83 3.92 -21.72 -0.37
N TRP A 84 4.26 -23.01 -0.33
CA TRP A 84 3.41 -24.03 0.25
C TRP A 84 4.24 -25.16 0.85
N ASP A 85 3.70 -25.82 1.87
CA ASP A 85 4.36 -26.97 2.47
C ASP A 85 4.06 -28.27 1.70
N CYS A 86 4.90 -29.28 1.85
CA CYS A 86 4.61 -30.62 1.34
C CYS A 86 4.49 -31.60 2.53
N PRO A 87 3.29 -32.15 2.81
CA PRO A 87 3.08 -33.09 3.91
C PRO A 87 3.99 -34.31 3.76
N ALA A 88 4.59 -34.72 4.87
CA ALA A 88 5.48 -35.89 4.90
C ALA A 88 4.81 -37.16 4.35
N SER A 89 3.48 -37.28 4.50
CA SER A 89 2.70 -38.42 4.03
C SER A 89 2.63 -38.57 2.50
N ILE A 90 2.82 -37.49 1.73
CA ILE A 90 2.74 -37.53 0.26
C ILE A 90 4.07 -37.18 -0.42
N LYS A 91 5.07 -36.72 0.36
CA LYS A 91 6.34 -36.19 -0.15
C LYS A 91 7.04 -37.13 -1.15
N ASP A 92 7.03 -38.43 -0.88
CA ASP A 92 7.68 -39.44 -1.72
C ASP A 92 6.83 -39.85 -2.93
N GLU A 93 5.56 -39.44 -2.99
CA GLU A 93 4.63 -39.70 -4.09
C GLU A 93 4.58 -38.54 -5.08
N VAL A 94 4.82 -37.30 -4.64
CA VAL A 94 4.81 -36.13 -5.52
C VAL A 94 5.96 -36.20 -6.52
N ARG A 95 5.64 -36.04 -7.80
CA ARG A 95 6.62 -35.98 -8.90
C ARG A 95 6.71 -34.60 -9.54
N GLU A 96 5.62 -33.86 -9.53
CA GLU A 96 5.56 -32.47 -10.00
C GLU A 96 4.31 -31.76 -9.44
N TRP A 97 4.30 -30.43 -9.55
CA TRP A 97 3.18 -29.58 -9.19
C TRP A 97 2.54 -28.91 -10.41
N LEU A 98 1.24 -28.64 -10.30
CA LEU A 98 0.44 -27.86 -11.24
C LEU A 98 -0.17 -26.67 -10.50
N LEU A 99 0.08 -25.45 -10.98
CA LEU A 99 -0.50 -24.21 -10.47
C LEU A 99 -1.56 -23.68 -11.42
N ILE A 100 -2.75 -23.35 -10.91
CA ILE A 100 -3.85 -22.75 -11.68
C ILE A 100 -4.41 -21.56 -10.92
N ILE A 101 -4.58 -20.46 -11.62
CA ILE A 101 -5.11 -19.21 -11.09
C ILE A 101 -6.41 -18.89 -11.81
N GLU A 102 -7.52 -18.81 -11.07
CA GLU A 102 -8.86 -18.58 -11.62
C GLU A 102 -9.57 -17.42 -10.94
N ASP A 103 -10.23 -16.57 -11.71
CA ASP A 103 -11.25 -15.65 -11.22
C ASP A 103 -12.58 -16.37 -11.12
N LEU A 104 -13.04 -16.60 -9.89
CA LEU A 104 -14.25 -17.37 -9.61
C LEU A 104 -15.55 -16.58 -9.79
N ASP A 105 -15.46 -15.25 -9.83
CA ASP A 105 -16.61 -14.36 -9.85
C ASP A 105 -16.66 -13.51 -11.13
N ALA A 106 -15.85 -13.85 -12.12
CA ALA A 106 -15.95 -13.27 -13.45
C ALA A 106 -17.40 -13.39 -13.98
N PRO A 107 -17.95 -12.37 -14.66
CA PRO A 107 -19.33 -12.35 -15.17
C PRO A 107 -19.59 -13.31 -16.35
N ARG A 108 -18.72 -14.29 -16.54
CA ARG A 108 -18.95 -15.42 -17.44
C ARG A 108 -19.55 -16.52 -16.59
N CYS A 109 -20.43 -17.35 -17.16
CA CYS A 109 -20.99 -18.51 -16.46
C CYS A 109 -19.93 -19.60 -16.10
N ARG A 110 -18.63 -19.27 -16.02
CA ARG A 110 -17.50 -20.13 -15.66
C ARG A 110 -16.31 -19.29 -15.16
N PRO A 111 -15.47 -19.83 -14.26
CA PRO A 111 -14.24 -19.18 -13.83
C PRO A 111 -13.30 -18.84 -14.98
N VAL A 112 -12.65 -17.68 -14.91
CA VAL A 112 -11.71 -17.21 -15.93
C VAL A 112 -10.29 -17.56 -15.53
N VAL A 113 -9.55 -18.24 -16.40
CA VAL A 113 -8.15 -18.60 -16.14
C VAL A 113 -7.24 -17.38 -16.32
N HIS A 114 -6.53 -17.03 -15.26
CA HIS A 114 -5.54 -15.95 -15.18
C HIS A 114 -4.11 -16.45 -15.41
N GLY A 115 -3.80 -17.66 -14.94
CA GLY A 115 -2.50 -18.32 -15.12
C GLY A 115 -2.65 -19.82 -15.01
N LEU A 116 -1.80 -20.57 -15.71
CA LEU A 116 -1.75 -22.02 -15.68
C LEU A 116 -0.30 -22.45 -15.88
N TYR A 117 0.27 -23.20 -14.95
CA TYR A 117 1.68 -23.57 -14.95
C TYR A 117 1.86 -25.03 -14.55
N ALA A 118 2.60 -25.80 -15.33
CA ALA A 118 2.77 -27.24 -15.17
C ALA A 118 4.23 -27.66 -15.33
N GLY A 119 4.57 -28.86 -14.82
CA GLY A 119 5.96 -29.33 -14.78
C GLY A 119 6.81 -28.66 -13.69
N ILE A 120 6.17 -28.08 -12.66
CA ILE A 120 6.89 -27.49 -11.53
C ILE A 120 7.56 -28.63 -10.75
N PRO A 121 8.89 -28.60 -10.53
CA PRO A 121 9.60 -29.70 -9.86
C PRO A 121 9.05 -29.99 -8.46
N ALA A 122 8.98 -31.26 -8.05
CA ALA A 122 8.51 -31.65 -6.71
C ALA A 122 9.27 -30.97 -5.57
N THR A 123 10.54 -30.64 -5.78
CA THR A 123 11.42 -29.94 -4.83
C THR A 123 11.16 -28.43 -4.74
N LYS A 124 10.44 -27.84 -5.70
CA LYS A 124 10.13 -26.41 -5.73
C LYS A 124 8.83 -26.18 -4.96
N LEU A 125 8.96 -25.56 -3.79
CA LEU A 125 7.87 -25.26 -2.84
C LEU A 125 7.61 -23.76 -2.68
N SER A 126 8.34 -22.94 -3.43
CA SER A 126 8.11 -21.50 -3.55
C SER A 126 8.24 -21.07 -5.01
N LEU A 127 7.45 -20.08 -5.40
CA LEU A 127 7.47 -19.43 -6.70
C LEU A 127 7.60 -17.92 -6.48
N GLU A 128 8.64 -17.35 -7.06
CA GLU A 128 8.89 -15.92 -7.05
C GLU A 128 8.47 -15.28 -8.38
N PRO A 129 8.22 -13.96 -8.45
CA PRO A 129 7.76 -13.32 -9.68
C PRO A 129 8.74 -13.45 -10.85
N GLU A 130 10.03 -13.58 -10.56
CA GLU A 130 11.11 -13.78 -11.53
C GLU A 130 11.02 -15.17 -12.19
N ASP A 131 10.44 -16.17 -11.51
CA ASP A 131 10.24 -17.51 -12.06
C ASP A 131 9.30 -17.52 -13.28
N PHE A 132 8.53 -16.45 -13.51
CA PHE A 132 7.55 -16.34 -14.59
C PHE A 132 8.08 -15.60 -15.82
N VAL A 133 9.38 -15.29 -15.88
CA VAL A 133 10.04 -14.74 -17.07
C VAL A 133 10.11 -15.81 -18.16
N VAL A 134 9.72 -15.46 -19.39
CA VAL A 134 9.72 -16.40 -20.53
C VAL A 134 11.14 -16.63 -21.01
N VAL A 135 11.55 -17.90 -21.05
CA VAL A 135 12.83 -18.32 -21.63
C VAL A 135 12.66 -18.74 -23.08
N ASP A 136 11.62 -19.53 -23.38
CA ASP A 136 11.28 -19.99 -24.74
C ASP A 136 9.74 -20.00 -24.90
N ASP A 137 9.21 -19.08 -25.71
CA ASP A 137 7.75 -18.95 -25.93
C ASP A 137 7.17 -20.12 -26.76
N GLU A 138 7.97 -20.72 -27.64
CA GLU A 138 7.56 -21.85 -28.50
C GLU A 138 7.39 -23.11 -27.67
N LYS A 139 8.33 -23.38 -26.76
CA LYS A 139 8.27 -24.50 -25.81
C LYS A 139 7.49 -24.17 -24.54
N CYS A 140 6.99 -22.94 -24.44
CA CYS A 140 6.27 -22.43 -23.29
C CYS A 140 7.08 -22.51 -21.96
N THR A 141 8.40 -22.38 -21.99
CA THR A 141 9.26 -22.51 -20.80
C THR A 141 9.50 -21.18 -20.09
N LEU A 142 9.60 -21.25 -18.77
CA LEU A 142 9.85 -20.13 -17.87
C LEU A 142 11.16 -20.32 -17.09
N ASP A 143 11.72 -19.23 -16.59
CA ASP A 143 12.99 -19.20 -15.86
C ASP A 143 12.96 -20.09 -14.61
N GLY A 144 11.80 -20.22 -13.97
CA GLY A 144 11.59 -21.12 -12.83
C GLY A 144 11.67 -22.62 -13.15
N GLY A 145 11.93 -23.00 -14.40
CA GLY A 145 12.13 -24.39 -14.82
C GLY A 145 10.83 -25.16 -15.06
N PHE A 146 9.74 -24.46 -15.38
CA PHE A 146 8.42 -25.04 -15.65
C PHE A 146 7.75 -24.39 -16.86
N HIS A 147 6.57 -24.91 -17.25
CA HIS A 147 5.88 -24.49 -18.47
C HIS A 147 4.60 -23.71 -18.19
N PHE A 148 4.23 -22.77 -19.07
CA PHE A 148 2.95 -22.04 -18.99
C PHE A 148 1.93 -22.53 -20.04
N GLY A 149 0.68 -22.66 -19.62
CA GLY A 149 -0.43 -23.03 -20.48
C GLY A 149 -1.25 -21.84 -20.99
N ARG A 150 -2.36 -22.14 -21.66
CA ARG A 150 -3.22 -21.12 -22.25
C ARG A 150 -4.21 -20.53 -21.24
N ASN A 151 -4.01 -19.26 -20.89
CA ASN A 151 -4.98 -18.46 -20.15
C ASN A 151 -5.98 -17.73 -21.08
N SER A 152 -6.97 -17.07 -20.47
CA SER A 152 -8.07 -16.40 -21.18
C SER A 152 -7.65 -15.23 -22.10
N LYS A 153 -6.49 -14.62 -21.84
CA LYS A 153 -5.94 -13.49 -22.63
C LYS A 153 -4.73 -13.87 -23.49
N LYS A 154 -4.37 -15.17 -23.55
CA LYS A 154 -3.19 -15.69 -24.26
C LYS A 154 -1.87 -15.03 -23.82
N LYS A 155 -1.76 -14.66 -22.55
CA LYS A 155 -0.53 -14.17 -21.90
C LYS A 155 0.05 -15.25 -20.97
N VAL A 156 1.28 -15.09 -20.51
CA VAL A 156 1.84 -15.94 -19.43
C VAL A 156 1.02 -15.81 -18.15
N TYR A 157 0.77 -14.57 -17.73
CA TYR A 157 -0.10 -14.23 -16.61
C TYR A 157 -1.05 -13.11 -17.02
N THR A 158 -2.31 -13.22 -16.61
CA THR A 158 -3.30 -12.15 -16.73
C THR A 158 -3.51 -11.60 -15.34
N ALA A 159 -3.12 -10.36 -15.11
CA ALA A 159 -3.37 -9.73 -13.82
C ALA A 159 -4.89 -9.52 -13.59
N PRO A 160 -5.38 -9.73 -12.35
CA PRO A 160 -6.71 -9.35 -11.90
C PRO A 160 -7.16 -7.97 -12.41
N LYS A 161 -8.31 -7.95 -13.08
CA LYS A 161 -8.99 -6.73 -13.52
C LYS A 161 -10.49 -6.90 -13.28
N PRO A 162 -10.95 -6.82 -12.03
CA PRO A 162 -12.38 -6.93 -11.73
C PRO A 162 -13.13 -5.81 -12.45
N MET A 163 -14.31 -6.13 -12.99
CA MET A 163 -15.12 -5.12 -13.67
C MET A 163 -15.67 -4.12 -12.65
N LEU A 164 -15.62 -2.83 -13.00
CA LEU A 164 -16.16 -1.76 -12.15
C LEU A 164 -17.64 -2.04 -11.83
N ASN A 165 -18.02 -1.92 -10.55
CA ASN A 165 -19.38 -2.14 -10.01
C ASN A 165 -19.94 -3.58 -10.11
N HIS A 166 -19.15 -4.58 -10.47
CA HIS A 166 -19.60 -5.98 -10.60
C HIS A 166 -19.66 -6.77 -9.28
N GLY A 167 -18.99 -6.28 -8.23
CA GLY A 167 -18.82 -7.02 -6.98
C GLY A 167 -17.36 -7.34 -6.66
N LEU A 168 -17.12 -7.88 -5.47
CA LEU A 168 -15.85 -8.52 -5.13
C LEU A 168 -15.60 -9.74 -6.02
N HIS A 169 -14.40 -9.82 -6.60
CA HIS A 169 -13.93 -11.01 -7.29
C HIS A 169 -12.94 -11.79 -6.42
N ARG A 170 -13.07 -13.12 -6.41
CA ARG A 170 -12.17 -14.03 -5.71
C ARG A 170 -11.25 -14.69 -6.73
N TYR A 171 -9.95 -14.44 -6.57
CA TYR A 171 -8.90 -15.08 -7.36
C TYR A 171 -8.37 -16.30 -6.61
N SER A 172 -8.60 -17.47 -7.16
CA SER A 172 -8.26 -18.76 -6.57
C SER A 172 -6.94 -19.26 -7.15
N PHE A 173 -5.89 -19.26 -6.32
CA PHE A 173 -4.58 -19.85 -6.61
C PHE A 173 -4.59 -21.29 -6.10
N GLN A 174 -4.47 -22.25 -7.01
CA GLN A 174 -4.63 -23.68 -6.73
C GLN A 174 -3.35 -24.41 -7.12
N VAL A 175 -2.71 -25.04 -6.14
CA VAL A 175 -1.59 -25.96 -6.36
C VAL A 175 -2.11 -27.39 -6.27
N VAL A 176 -1.73 -28.23 -7.24
CA VAL A 176 -2.13 -29.64 -7.34
C VAL A 176 -0.88 -30.52 -7.35
N ALA A 177 -0.84 -31.50 -6.45
CA ALA A 177 0.20 -32.51 -6.37
C ALA A 177 -0.07 -33.64 -7.37
N LEU A 178 0.90 -33.93 -8.24
CA LEU A 178 0.80 -35.01 -9.23
C LEU A 178 1.73 -36.18 -8.91
N SER A 179 1.21 -37.41 -8.98
CA SER A 179 1.97 -38.66 -8.75
C SER A 179 2.85 -39.09 -9.91
N ARG A 180 2.72 -38.43 -11.06
CA ARG A 180 3.43 -38.74 -12.30
C ARG A 180 3.72 -37.46 -13.05
N GLN A 181 4.84 -37.43 -13.76
CA GLN A 181 5.17 -36.35 -14.66
C GLN A 181 4.17 -36.29 -15.83
N LEU A 182 3.83 -35.07 -16.24
CA LEU A 182 3.04 -34.80 -17.42
C LEU A 182 3.88 -35.02 -18.68
N ASP A 183 3.20 -35.33 -19.78
CA ASP A 183 3.85 -35.52 -21.07
C ASP A 183 4.47 -34.20 -21.55
N VAL A 184 5.74 -34.21 -21.96
CA VAL A 184 6.44 -33.03 -22.46
C VAL A 184 5.71 -32.40 -23.65
N THR A 185 5.10 -33.22 -24.52
CA THR A 185 4.32 -32.73 -25.66
C THR A 185 3.10 -31.92 -25.20
N LEU A 186 2.49 -32.27 -24.07
CA LEU A 186 1.41 -31.50 -23.47
C LEU A 186 1.93 -30.17 -22.91
N LEU A 187 3.06 -30.20 -22.20
CA LEU A 187 3.69 -29.03 -21.59
C LEU A 187 4.09 -27.98 -22.64
N GLU A 188 4.62 -28.42 -23.79
CA GLU A 188 5.04 -27.56 -24.90
C GLU A 188 3.88 -27.11 -25.80
N SER A 189 2.71 -27.75 -25.72
CA SER A 189 1.55 -27.45 -26.60
C SER A 189 0.74 -26.20 -26.21
N ARG A 190 1.13 -25.48 -25.15
CA ARG A 190 0.34 -24.40 -24.54
C ARG A 190 -1.08 -24.88 -24.18
N ALA A 191 -1.18 -26.05 -23.57
CA ALA A 191 -2.45 -26.70 -23.26
C ALA A 191 -3.41 -25.84 -22.43
N THR A 192 -4.70 -26.07 -22.62
CA THR A 192 -5.82 -25.39 -21.96
C THR A 192 -6.19 -26.06 -20.64
N ARG A 193 -6.91 -25.33 -19.78
CA ARG A 193 -7.52 -25.88 -18.55
C ARG A 193 -8.28 -27.20 -18.79
N LYS A 194 -8.99 -27.34 -19.92
CA LYS A 194 -9.76 -28.56 -20.22
C LYS A 194 -8.85 -29.75 -20.53
N GLU A 195 -7.74 -29.53 -21.23
CA GLU A 195 -6.78 -30.59 -21.56
C GLU A 195 -6.05 -31.07 -20.30
N TYR A 196 -5.58 -30.14 -19.45
CA TYR A 196 -5.01 -30.51 -18.16
C TYR A 196 -6.02 -31.26 -17.28
N SER A 197 -7.28 -30.81 -17.22
CA SER A 197 -8.35 -31.51 -16.50
C SER A 197 -8.53 -32.96 -16.97
N LYS A 198 -8.50 -33.20 -18.29
CA LYS A 198 -8.59 -34.56 -18.86
C LYS A 198 -7.37 -35.43 -18.53
N VAL A 199 -6.17 -34.86 -18.54
CA VAL A 199 -4.93 -35.62 -18.31
C VAL A 199 -4.76 -36.01 -16.85
N ILE A 200 -5.27 -35.19 -15.92
CA ILE A 200 -5.22 -35.51 -14.48
C ILE A 200 -6.38 -36.39 -14.01
N GLN A 201 -7.40 -36.61 -14.86
CA GLN A 201 -8.45 -37.61 -14.60
C GLN A 201 -7.84 -39.02 -14.64
N GLY A 202 -7.92 -39.76 -13.53
CA GLY A 202 -7.44 -41.15 -13.45
C GLY A 202 -6.10 -41.32 -12.70
N ASN A 203 -6.11 -41.13 -11.38
CA ASN A 203 -5.05 -41.52 -10.45
C ASN A 203 -3.71 -40.76 -10.56
N ARG A 204 -3.69 -39.58 -11.17
CA ARG A 204 -2.52 -38.67 -11.14
C ARG A 204 -2.61 -37.59 -10.06
N CYS A 205 -3.81 -37.16 -9.68
CA CYS A 205 -3.99 -36.20 -8.60
C CYS A 205 -3.92 -36.90 -7.25
N ILE A 206 -2.90 -36.58 -6.44
CA ILE A 206 -2.75 -37.09 -5.07
C ILE A 206 -3.44 -36.16 -4.07
N GLN A 207 -3.40 -34.85 -4.32
CA GLN A 207 -3.99 -33.84 -3.43
C GLN A 207 -4.10 -32.48 -4.15
N HIS A 208 -5.03 -31.63 -3.71
CA HIS A 208 -5.17 -30.28 -4.24
C HIS A 208 -5.45 -29.24 -3.14
N ARG A 209 -5.27 -27.98 -3.50
CA ARG A 209 -5.18 -26.84 -2.58
C ARG A 209 -5.87 -25.61 -3.14
N ARG A 210 -6.20 -24.67 -2.27
CA ARG A 210 -6.69 -23.36 -2.67
C ARG A 210 -6.27 -22.29 -1.68
N ALA A 211 -5.59 -21.26 -2.18
CA ALA A 211 -5.61 -19.94 -1.58
C ALA A 211 -6.59 -19.06 -2.38
N THR A 212 -7.47 -18.38 -1.68
CA THR A 212 -8.29 -17.32 -2.25
C THR A 212 -7.66 -15.98 -1.90
N PHE A 213 -7.38 -15.17 -2.91
CA PHE A 213 -7.02 -13.78 -2.75
C PHE A 213 -8.10 -12.88 -3.34
N CYS A 214 -8.44 -11.82 -2.62
CA CYS A 214 -9.47 -10.86 -2.99
C CYS A 214 -8.79 -9.52 -3.32
N PRO A 215 -9.12 -8.82 -4.41
CA PRO A 215 -8.61 -7.47 -4.63
C PRO A 215 -8.97 -6.59 -3.45
N ASN A 216 -8.00 -5.80 -2.98
CA ASN A 216 -8.28 -4.72 -2.05
C ASN A 216 -8.89 -3.56 -2.83
N ASN A 217 -10.16 -3.71 -3.20
CA ASN A 217 -10.88 -2.72 -3.98
C ASN A 217 -11.78 -1.88 -3.07
N MET A 218 -12.26 -0.79 -3.64
CA MET A 218 -13.20 0.14 -3.02
C MET A 218 -14.40 -0.56 -2.36
N GLU A 219 -14.89 -1.67 -2.94
CA GLU A 219 -16.04 -2.41 -2.40
C GLU A 219 -15.70 -3.19 -1.13
N THR A 220 -14.52 -3.80 -1.02
CA THR A 220 -14.03 -4.39 0.24
C THR A 220 -13.91 -3.32 1.31
N ALA A 221 -13.33 -2.16 0.99
CA ALA A 221 -13.22 -1.06 1.93
C ALA A 221 -14.60 -0.55 2.40
N ILE A 222 -15.58 -0.45 1.49
CA ILE A 222 -16.97 -0.12 1.84
C ILE A 222 -17.59 -1.20 2.73
N ILE A 223 -17.41 -2.49 2.42
CA ILE A 223 -17.93 -3.60 3.24
C ILE A 223 -17.30 -3.56 4.63
N THR A 224 -15.99 -3.31 4.74
CA THR A 224 -15.28 -3.19 6.02
C THR A 224 -15.81 -2.02 6.85
N ILE A 225 -16.10 -0.88 6.23
CA ILE A 225 -16.72 0.27 6.92
C ILE A 225 -18.16 -0.06 7.34
N THR A 226 -18.96 -0.61 6.44
CA THR A 226 -20.42 -0.80 6.62
C THR A 226 -20.78 -2.04 7.44
N GLY A 227 -19.91 -3.05 7.45
CA GLY A 227 -20.04 -4.31 8.17
C GLY A 227 -19.33 -4.32 9.53
N SER A 228 -18.75 -3.20 9.96
CA SER A 228 -18.20 -3.07 11.31
C SER A 228 -19.35 -3.12 12.33
N GLU A 229 -19.23 -3.97 13.35
CA GLU A 229 -20.22 -4.06 14.44
C GLU A 229 -20.30 -2.76 15.28
N SER A 230 -19.28 -1.90 15.18
CA SER A 230 -19.21 -0.60 15.82
C SER A 230 -19.40 0.53 14.80
N ALA A 231 -20.15 1.57 15.18
CA ALA A 231 -20.23 2.82 14.43
C ALA A 231 -18.82 3.41 14.16
N ILE A 232 -18.65 4.11 13.04
CA ILE A 232 -17.39 4.81 12.76
C ILE A 232 -17.30 6.08 13.60
N GLU A 233 -16.11 6.36 14.12
CA GLU A 233 -15.84 7.52 14.96
C GLU A 233 -14.95 8.53 14.24
N ARG A 234 -15.09 9.81 14.60
CA ARG A 234 -14.25 10.87 14.02
C ARG A 234 -12.88 10.86 14.69
N ILE A 235 -11.88 10.41 13.94
CA ILE A 235 -10.49 10.30 14.38
C ILE A 235 -9.66 11.56 14.07
N GLY A 236 -10.08 12.37 13.09
CA GLY A 236 -9.36 13.57 12.69
C GLY A 236 -10.24 14.62 12.00
N MET A 237 -9.74 15.85 11.90
CA MET A 237 -10.35 16.93 11.13
C MET A 237 -9.28 17.92 10.71
N GLY A 238 -9.29 18.31 9.44
CA GLY A 238 -8.35 19.27 8.86
C GLY A 238 -9.07 20.20 7.88
N HIS A 239 -8.29 20.88 7.04
CA HIS A 239 -8.85 21.86 6.10
C HIS A 239 -9.68 21.20 4.99
N CYS A 240 -9.29 20.01 4.51
CA CYS A 240 -10.06 19.20 3.58
C CYS A 240 -11.42 18.72 4.15
N GLY A 241 -11.47 18.47 5.45
CA GLY A 241 -12.65 17.95 6.13
C GLY A 241 -12.32 16.93 7.21
N SER A 242 -13.29 16.09 7.51
CA SER A 242 -13.28 15.16 8.63
C SER A 242 -12.78 13.77 8.23
N VAL A 243 -12.10 13.09 9.15
CA VAL A 243 -11.59 11.73 8.98
C VAL A 243 -12.27 10.81 9.98
N TRP A 244 -12.80 9.70 9.49
CA TRP A 244 -13.58 8.73 10.26
C TRP A 244 -13.00 7.33 10.13
N ALA A 245 -13.03 6.57 11.20
CA ALA A 245 -12.73 5.15 11.18
C ALA A 245 -13.44 4.45 12.34
N SER A 246 -13.77 3.16 12.16
CA SER A 246 -14.05 2.27 13.30
C SER A 246 -12.77 1.58 13.74
N LYS A 247 -12.84 0.56 14.60
CA LYS A 247 -11.70 -0.38 14.87
C LYS A 247 -11.19 -1.12 13.62
N SER A 248 -11.76 -0.87 12.45
CA SER A 248 -11.27 -1.34 11.16
C SER A 248 -9.93 -0.71 10.73
N SER A 249 -9.31 -1.34 9.74
CA SER A 249 -8.09 -0.88 9.07
C SER A 249 -8.33 0.19 7.99
N ILE A 250 -9.54 0.74 7.88
CA ILE A 250 -9.91 1.70 6.83
C ILE A 250 -10.26 3.06 7.45
N ALA A 251 -9.73 4.11 6.84
CA ALA A 251 -10.07 5.49 7.11
C ALA A 251 -10.91 6.07 5.96
N LEU A 252 -11.99 6.76 6.33
CA LEU A 252 -12.86 7.53 5.44
C LEU A 252 -12.57 9.03 5.66
N LYS A 253 -11.86 9.66 4.73
CA LYS A 253 -11.65 11.12 4.72
C LYS A 253 -12.72 11.77 3.85
N ARG A 254 -13.45 12.73 4.40
CA ARG A 254 -14.59 13.38 3.75
C ARG A 254 -14.24 14.79 3.32
N GLU A 255 -14.72 15.19 2.15
CA GLU A 255 -14.55 16.54 1.60
C GLU A 255 -15.66 17.46 2.13
N ASP A 256 -15.74 17.58 3.46
CA ASP A 256 -16.71 18.40 4.21
C ASP A 256 -16.05 19.55 4.96
N GLY A 257 -14.83 19.94 4.54
CA GLY A 257 -14.05 21.04 5.09
C GLY A 257 -14.21 22.37 4.34
N GLY A 258 -13.16 23.18 4.37
CA GLY A 258 -13.15 24.53 3.79
C GLY A 258 -13.04 24.54 2.26
N PRO A 259 -13.52 25.60 1.59
CA PRO A 259 -13.39 25.73 0.14
C PRO A 259 -11.90 25.86 -0.26
N GLY A 260 -11.49 25.17 -1.33
CA GLY A 260 -10.15 25.33 -1.92
C GLY A 260 -9.18 24.16 -1.73
N ARG A 261 -9.60 23.09 -1.03
CA ARG A 261 -8.91 21.80 -1.04
C ARG A 261 -9.73 20.77 -1.82
N SER A 262 -9.08 19.75 -2.36
CA SER A 262 -9.75 18.73 -3.17
C SER A 262 -9.24 17.34 -2.82
N LEU A 263 -10.14 16.49 -2.32
CA LEU A 263 -9.81 15.08 -2.10
C LEU A 263 -9.60 14.32 -3.41
N LEU A 264 -10.12 14.83 -4.54
CA LEU A 264 -9.81 14.28 -5.85
C LEU A 264 -8.32 14.48 -6.20
N ASN A 265 -7.77 15.66 -5.91
CA ASN A 265 -6.34 15.91 -6.07
C ASN A 265 -5.52 14.98 -5.17
N GLU A 266 -5.90 14.88 -3.89
CA GLU A 266 -5.24 13.97 -2.94
C GLU A 266 -5.26 12.54 -3.46
N HIS A 267 -6.41 12.03 -3.90
CA HIS A 267 -6.55 10.68 -4.46
C HIS A 267 -5.63 10.45 -5.67
N ASP A 268 -5.50 11.42 -6.58
CA ASP A 268 -4.64 11.28 -7.75
C ASP A 268 -3.15 11.34 -7.41
N ILE A 269 -2.72 12.22 -6.51
CA ILE A 269 -1.34 12.25 -6.00
C ILE A 269 -1.03 10.98 -5.21
N HIS A 270 -1.93 10.55 -4.33
CA HIS A 270 -1.79 9.35 -3.49
C HIS A 270 -1.56 8.11 -4.35
N ARG A 271 -2.37 7.91 -5.40
CA ARG A 271 -2.14 6.83 -6.37
C ARG A 271 -0.83 6.99 -7.13
N THR A 272 -0.43 8.21 -7.47
CA THR A 272 0.86 8.46 -8.15
C THR A 272 2.04 8.05 -7.27
N LEU A 273 2.02 8.39 -5.98
CA LEU A 273 3.03 8.00 -5.02
C LEU A 273 3.08 6.48 -4.84
N LEU A 274 1.92 5.82 -4.65
CA LEU A 274 1.85 4.37 -4.54
C LEU A 274 2.38 3.66 -5.79
N ARG A 275 2.05 4.15 -6.99
CA ARG A 275 2.59 3.63 -8.26
C ARG A 275 4.11 3.75 -8.32
N ALA A 276 4.65 4.91 -7.97
CA ALA A 276 6.09 5.15 -7.94
C ALA A 276 6.80 4.21 -6.95
N ALA A 277 6.16 3.92 -5.81
CA ALA A 277 6.72 3.06 -4.76
C ALA A 277 6.72 1.59 -5.17
N ILE A 278 5.69 1.16 -5.91
CA ILE A 278 5.63 -0.18 -6.51
C ILE A 278 6.69 -0.33 -7.59
N GLY A 279 6.79 0.64 -8.52
CA GLY A 279 7.77 0.60 -9.60
C GLY A 279 9.22 0.63 -9.12
N ALA A 280 9.53 1.29 -8.00
CA ALA A 280 10.86 1.26 -7.39
C ALA A 280 11.24 -0.13 -6.87
N ARG A 281 10.28 -0.91 -6.34
CA ARG A 281 10.51 -2.27 -5.83
C ARG A 281 10.81 -3.29 -6.94
N GLN A 282 10.31 -3.06 -8.15
CA GLN A 282 10.51 -3.97 -9.29
C GLN A 282 11.89 -3.84 -9.94
N LEU A 283 12.57 -2.69 -9.76
CA LEU A 283 13.89 -2.43 -10.35
C LEU A 283 15.05 -2.87 -9.44
N SER A 284 14.82 -3.07 -8.14
CA SER A 284 15.87 -3.50 -7.20
C SER A 284 15.99 -5.02 -7.16
N SER A 285 16.88 -5.60 -7.97
CA SER A 285 17.36 -6.98 -7.84
C SER A 285 18.42 -7.14 -6.72
N SER A 286 18.84 -6.03 -6.11
CA SER A 286 19.83 -5.99 -5.03
C SER A 286 19.16 -5.73 -3.67
N SER A 287 19.80 -6.26 -2.63
CA SER A 287 19.42 -6.23 -1.21
C SER A 287 19.39 -4.84 -0.54
N ILE A 288 19.15 -3.76 -1.30
CA ILE A 288 19.08 -2.39 -0.77
C ILE A 288 17.66 -2.14 -0.25
N GLN A 289 17.41 -2.61 0.98
CA GLN A 289 16.14 -2.49 1.71
C GLN A 289 15.81 -1.05 2.17
N SER A 290 16.63 -0.03 1.89
CA SER A 290 16.63 1.22 2.66
C SER A 290 15.82 2.41 2.12
N HIS A 291 15.13 2.32 0.98
CA HIS A 291 14.48 3.50 0.36
C HIS A 291 12.95 3.43 0.28
N GLN A 292 12.33 2.59 1.10
CA GLN A 292 10.88 2.40 1.03
C GLN A 292 10.16 3.50 1.82
N ILE A 293 9.29 4.27 1.19
CA ILE A 293 8.40 5.23 1.85
C ILE A 293 7.18 4.51 2.42
N ASN A 294 6.73 4.85 3.64
CA ASN A 294 5.44 4.37 4.16
C ASN A 294 4.33 5.36 3.86
N ILE A 295 3.42 4.95 2.99
CA ILE A 295 2.23 5.68 2.62
C ILE A 295 1.04 4.76 2.88
N PRO A 296 -0.09 5.27 3.45
CA PRO A 296 -1.32 4.48 3.55
C PRO A 296 -1.71 3.90 2.20
N LEU A 297 -2.34 2.72 2.16
CA LEU A 297 -2.96 2.24 0.93
C LEU A 297 -4.11 3.16 0.50
N CYS A 298 -4.35 3.25 -0.81
CA CYS A 298 -5.45 4.00 -1.40
C CYS A 298 -6.48 3.01 -1.94
N HIS A 299 -7.60 2.83 -1.24
CA HIS A 299 -8.62 1.82 -1.61
C HIS A 299 -9.63 2.35 -2.63
N GLY A 300 -9.89 3.66 -2.64
CA GLY A 300 -10.77 4.26 -3.65
C GLY A 300 -11.27 5.65 -3.31
N PHE A 301 -12.09 6.19 -4.21
CA PHE A 301 -12.68 7.53 -4.10
C PHE A 301 -14.18 7.47 -4.39
N LEU A 302 -14.97 7.99 -3.46
CA LEU A 302 -16.42 8.13 -3.54
C LEU A 302 -16.78 9.55 -4.03
N THR A 303 -17.73 9.65 -4.94
CA THR A 303 -18.44 10.91 -5.22
C THR A 303 -19.72 11.00 -4.38
N ALA A 304 -20.30 12.19 -4.29
CA ALA A 304 -21.56 12.40 -3.55
C ALA A 304 -22.75 11.57 -4.08
N ASP A 305 -22.69 11.14 -5.34
CA ASP A 305 -23.78 10.39 -6.01
C ASP A 305 -23.59 8.86 -5.92
N ASP A 306 -22.48 8.37 -5.35
CA ASP A 306 -22.21 6.94 -5.30
C ASP A 306 -23.21 6.20 -4.38
N ALA A 307 -23.79 5.11 -4.90
CA ALA A 307 -24.78 4.31 -4.17
C ALA A 307 -24.26 3.72 -2.84
N ALA A 308 -22.93 3.62 -2.69
CA ALA A 308 -22.28 3.17 -1.45
C ALA A 308 -22.60 4.05 -0.24
N TRP A 309 -22.96 5.32 -0.44
CA TRP A 309 -23.37 6.21 0.65
C TRP A 309 -24.60 5.70 1.40
N SER A 310 -25.48 4.92 0.76
CA SER A 310 -26.64 4.31 1.44
C SER A 310 -26.26 3.40 2.60
N GLY A 311 -25.09 2.75 2.55
CA GLY A 311 -24.56 1.93 3.64
C GLY A 311 -23.67 2.70 4.61
N ILE A 312 -23.01 3.78 4.15
CA ILE A 312 -22.06 4.56 4.96
C ILE A 312 -22.78 5.61 5.82
N LEU A 313 -23.79 6.30 5.29
CA LEU A 313 -24.51 7.36 6.02
C LEU A 313 -25.12 6.88 7.34
N PRO A 314 -25.72 5.68 7.44
CA PRO A 314 -26.21 5.16 8.71
C PRO A 314 -25.13 4.96 9.79
N GLN A 315 -23.85 4.88 9.40
CA GLN A 315 -22.72 4.73 10.33
C GLN A 315 -22.19 6.08 10.84
N LEU A 316 -22.62 7.20 10.25
CA LEU A 316 -22.22 8.56 10.63
C LEU A 316 -23.30 9.18 11.54
N PRO A 317 -22.94 10.22 12.33
CA PRO A 317 -23.94 10.95 13.11
C PRO A 317 -25.05 11.56 12.26
N GLU A 318 -26.19 11.83 12.90
CA GLU A 318 -27.31 12.51 12.26
C GLU A 318 -26.87 13.86 11.68
N ASN A 319 -27.35 14.20 10.48
CA ASN A 319 -27.07 15.42 9.68
C ASN A 319 -25.90 15.35 8.69
N TYR A 320 -25.13 14.28 8.65
CA TYR A 320 -24.13 14.13 7.59
C TYR A 320 -24.77 13.73 6.26
N THR A 321 -24.34 14.37 5.17
CA THR A 321 -24.79 14.08 3.80
C THR A 321 -23.70 13.38 3.00
N SER A 322 -24.07 12.78 1.87
CA SER A 322 -23.07 12.32 0.91
C SER A 322 -22.21 13.48 0.42
N CYS A 323 -20.94 13.19 0.17
CA CYS A 323 -19.95 14.14 -0.31
C CYS A 323 -18.91 13.37 -1.14
N ASN A 324 -17.87 14.06 -1.61
CA ASN A 324 -16.68 13.34 -2.04
C ASN A 324 -15.97 12.75 -0.82
N ALA A 325 -15.42 11.55 -0.95
CA ALA A 325 -14.64 10.95 0.12
C ALA A 325 -13.52 10.04 -0.40
N LEU A 326 -12.38 10.05 0.30
CA LEU A 326 -11.25 9.17 0.07
C LEU A 326 -11.31 8.01 1.06
N LEU A 327 -11.17 6.79 0.54
CA LEU A 327 -10.99 5.56 1.31
C LEU A 327 -9.52 5.19 1.29
N SER A 328 -8.88 5.26 2.45
CA SER A 328 -7.46 4.92 2.61
C SER A 328 -7.25 3.94 3.76
N GLU A 329 -6.09 3.32 3.82
CA GLU A 329 -5.66 2.57 4.99
C GLU A 329 -5.66 3.51 6.22
N ARG A 330 -6.14 3.00 7.35
CA ARG A 330 -6.01 3.65 8.64
C ARG A 330 -4.61 3.38 9.17
N ILE A 331 -3.83 4.44 9.36
CA ILE A 331 -2.56 4.35 10.10
C ILE A 331 -2.86 3.86 11.52
N PRO A 332 -2.21 2.78 12.00
CA PRO A 332 -2.44 2.28 13.35
C PRO A 332 -2.11 3.34 14.40
N PRO A 333 -2.92 3.46 15.47
CA PRO A 333 -2.58 4.36 16.55
C PRO A 333 -1.38 3.86 17.35
N ILE A 334 -0.67 4.80 17.99
CA ILE A 334 0.42 4.51 18.91
C ILE A 334 -0.07 3.64 20.09
N PRO A 335 0.70 2.60 20.49
CA PRO A 335 0.31 1.68 21.55
C PRO A 335 0.08 2.38 22.89
N GLU A 336 -0.78 1.79 23.72
CA GLU A 336 -1.16 2.36 25.00
C GLU A 336 0.03 2.66 25.93
N SER A 337 1.06 1.81 25.93
CA SER A 337 2.30 2.01 26.69
C SER A 337 3.01 3.32 26.31
N ALA A 338 3.16 3.57 25.01
CA ALA A 338 3.77 4.80 24.49
C ALA A 338 2.88 6.03 24.74
N ARG A 339 1.55 5.90 24.61
CA ARG A 339 0.60 6.98 24.97
C ARG A 339 0.72 7.37 26.45
N ARG A 340 0.77 6.39 27.35
CA ARG A 340 0.97 6.62 28.79
C ARG A 340 2.28 7.33 29.08
N LEU A 341 3.37 6.91 28.43
CA LEU A 341 4.67 7.56 28.56
C LEU A 341 4.62 9.04 28.12
N LEU A 342 4.01 9.35 26.99
CA LEU A 342 3.87 10.73 26.51
C LEU A 342 3.08 11.60 27.50
N VAL A 343 2.02 11.04 28.09
CA VAL A 343 1.23 11.72 29.13
C VAL A 343 2.06 11.93 30.39
N GLU A 344 2.74 10.90 30.88
CA GLU A 344 3.57 10.96 32.07
C GLU A 344 4.69 12.01 31.94
N LYS A 345 5.31 12.11 30.75
CA LYS A 345 6.46 12.98 30.55
C LYS A 345 6.09 14.41 30.19
N TYR A 346 5.03 14.61 29.41
CA TYR A 346 4.74 15.89 28.78
C TYR A 346 3.36 16.48 29.10
N CYS A 347 2.44 15.71 29.67
CA CYS A 347 1.13 16.23 30.07
C CYS A 347 1.19 16.83 31.49
N PRO A 348 0.61 18.03 31.71
CA PRO A 348 0.45 18.60 33.04
C PRO A 348 -0.26 17.63 34.00
N GLU A 349 0.32 17.42 35.18
CA GLU A 349 -0.16 16.45 36.19
C GLU A 349 -1.67 16.48 36.44
N PRO A 350 -2.33 17.65 36.63
CA PRO A 350 -3.75 17.69 37.00
C PRO A 350 -4.72 17.11 35.95
N ILE A 351 -4.30 17.00 34.69
CA ILE A 351 -5.17 16.55 33.59
C ILE A 351 -4.78 15.16 33.06
N ARG A 352 -3.72 14.52 33.57
CA ARG A 352 -3.21 13.24 33.06
C ARG A 352 -4.26 12.15 33.03
N GLU A 353 -4.98 11.97 34.13
CA GLU A 353 -6.04 10.96 34.22
C GLU A 353 -7.17 11.24 33.23
N SER A 354 -7.58 12.51 33.09
CA SER A 354 -8.63 12.87 32.12
C SER A 354 -8.19 12.63 30.67
N ILE A 355 -6.91 12.85 30.35
CA ILE A 355 -6.36 12.61 29.02
C ILE A 355 -6.30 11.11 28.73
N LEU A 356 -5.88 10.29 29.70
CA LEU A 356 -5.81 8.84 29.54
C LEU A 356 -7.21 8.19 29.48
N ALA A 357 -8.20 8.78 30.15
CA ALA A 357 -9.57 8.29 30.15
C ALA A 357 -10.39 8.72 28.93
N ASP A 358 -9.97 9.73 28.17
CA ASP A 358 -10.68 10.19 26.97
C ASP A 358 -10.40 9.27 25.77
N PRO A 359 -11.41 8.52 25.26
CA PRO A 359 -11.24 7.59 24.14
C PRO A 359 -10.71 8.27 22.87
N LYS A 360 -10.92 9.59 22.71
CA LYS A 360 -10.38 10.34 21.57
C LYS A 360 -8.86 10.29 21.49
N ASN A 361 -8.19 10.18 22.63
CA ASN A 361 -6.74 10.08 22.69
C ASN A 361 -6.24 8.68 22.30
N GLU A 362 -7.15 7.71 22.07
CA GLU A 362 -6.76 6.41 21.57
C GLU A 362 -6.31 6.44 20.11
N ASP A 363 -6.79 7.41 19.32
CA ASP A 363 -6.41 7.65 17.92
C ASP A 363 -5.04 8.36 17.77
N CYS A 364 -4.14 8.16 18.73
CA CYS A 364 -2.88 8.89 18.78
C CYS A 364 -1.98 8.53 17.59
N ILE A 365 -1.64 9.53 16.79
CA ILE A 365 -0.50 9.51 15.86
C ILE A 365 0.43 10.66 16.24
N ILE A 366 1.74 10.44 16.16
CA ILE A 366 2.73 11.41 16.58
C ILE A 366 3.26 12.13 15.34
N ARG A 367 3.09 13.44 15.25
CA ARG A 367 3.72 14.24 14.20
C ARG A 367 5.18 14.52 14.57
N ALA A 368 6.11 14.22 13.66
CA ALA A 368 7.54 14.35 13.92
C ALA A 368 8.04 15.75 13.50
N TYR A 369 8.21 16.65 14.47
CA TYR A 369 8.65 18.03 14.26
C TYR A 369 10.17 18.16 14.46
N LEU A 370 10.96 17.79 13.45
CA LEU A 370 12.43 17.81 13.52
C LEU A 370 13.00 19.22 13.25
N GLY A 371 12.21 20.09 12.63
CA GLY A 371 12.60 21.48 12.34
C GLY A 371 12.37 22.46 13.47
N ARG A 372 11.87 22.00 14.62
CA ARG A 372 11.51 22.86 15.76
C ARG A 372 11.84 22.21 17.08
N ARG A 373 12.44 23.01 17.97
CA ARG A 373 12.57 22.72 19.40
C ARG A 373 11.60 23.58 20.20
N ARG A 374 11.15 23.08 21.35
CA ARG A 374 10.33 23.89 22.28
C ARG A 374 11.20 24.93 22.97
N PHE A 375 10.82 26.20 22.91
CA PHE A 375 11.57 27.30 23.53
C PHE A 375 11.24 27.38 25.04
N ARG A 376 12.12 26.83 25.90
CA ARG A 376 11.99 26.70 27.37
C ARG A 376 10.74 25.91 27.84
N ARG A 377 10.86 25.22 28.98
CA ARG A 377 9.70 24.75 29.78
C ARG A 377 8.88 26.00 30.15
N ARG A 378 7.87 26.37 29.35
CA ARG A 378 6.89 27.39 29.76
C ARG A 378 6.34 26.94 31.11
N ALA A 379 6.27 27.86 32.08
CA ALA A 379 5.52 27.63 33.32
C ALA A 379 4.15 27.08 32.93
N ALA A 380 3.73 25.99 33.57
CA ALA A 380 2.50 25.29 33.22
C ALA A 380 1.35 26.30 33.14
N SER A 381 0.93 26.60 31.91
CA SER A 381 -0.25 27.43 31.71
C SER A 381 -1.42 26.63 32.26
N ARG A 382 -2.18 27.24 33.17
CA ARG A 382 -3.46 26.71 33.68
C ARG A 382 -4.51 26.51 32.58
N PHE A 383 -4.22 26.93 31.35
CA PHE A 383 -5.04 26.78 30.15
C PHE A 383 -4.36 25.93 29.06
N ALA A 384 -3.34 25.13 29.40
CA ALA A 384 -2.67 24.27 28.42
C ALA A 384 -3.61 23.15 27.96
N ALA A 385 -4.18 23.30 26.76
CA ALA A 385 -4.84 22.20 26.06
C ALA A 385 -3.79 21.14 25.70
N PHE A 386 -3.97 19.92 26.18
CA PHE A 386 -3.16 18.75 25.83
C PHE A 386 -4.05 17.74 25.11
N SER A 387 -3.58 17.17 24.01
CA SER A 387 -4.26 16.07 23.33
C SER A 387 -3.22 15.17 22.69
N LEU A 388 -3.49 13.87 22.67
CA LEU A 388 -2.67 12.90 21.94
C LEU A 388 -3.08 12.77 20.46
N ARG A 389 -4.17 13.41 20.04
CA ARG A 389 -4.54 13.49 18.61
C ARG A 389 -3.53 14.36 17.88
N ASN A 390 -2.91 13.83 16.83
CA ASN A 390 -1.89 14.53 16.04
C ASN A 390 -0.78 15.13 16.91
N TYR A 391 -0.29 14.37 17.90
CA TYR A 391 0.61 14.87 18.94
C TYR A 391 1.93 15.39 18.33
N PRO A 392 2.27 16.69 18.47
CA PRO A 392 3.51 17.23 17.93
C PRO A 392 4.69 16.88 18.82
N LEU A 393 5.55 15.97 18.36
CA LEU A 393 6.78 15.58 19.04
C LEU A 393 7.96 16.34 18.43
N HIS A 394 8.51 17.28 19.21
CA HIS A 394 9.59 18.17 18.80
C HIS A 394 10.97 17.50 18.93
N ALA A 395 11.98 18.02 18.22
CA ALA A 395 13.35 17.48 18.24
C ALA A 395 13.91 17.29 19.65
N ASP A 396 13.67 18.23 20.58
CA ASP A 396 14.10 18.11 21.99
C ASP A 396 13.41 16.96 22.74
N GLN A 397 12.16 16.64 22.37
CA GLN A 397 11.42 15.51 22.95
C GLN A 397 11.89 14.18 22.40
N ILE A 398 12.24 14.13 21.11
CA ILE A 398 12.79 12.92 20.48
C ILE A 398 14.09 12.51 21.19
N GLU A 399 15.00 13.47 21.42
CA GLU A 399 16.24 13.26 22.17
C GLU A 399 15.99 12.87 23.63
N ASP A 400 15.08 13.58 24.31
CA ASP A 400 14.71 13.32 25.70
C ASP A 400 14.13 11.90 25.88
N LEU A 401 13.38 11.39 24.91
CA LEU A 401 12.89 10.00 24.87
C LEU A 401 13.97 8.96 24.50
N GLY A 402 15.21 9.39 24.24
CA GLY A 402 16.30 8.52 23.82
C GLY A 402 16.10 7.92 22.42
N LEU A 403 15.33 8.60 21.56
CA LEU A 403 15.10 8.17 20.19
C LEU A 403 16.17 8.74 19.26
N ASP A 404 16.46 8.02 18.16
CA ASP A 404 17.53 8.38 17.20
C ASP A 404 17.09 9.49 16.25
N LEU A 405 17.24 10.75 16.69
CA LEU A 405 16.90 11.94 15.90
C LEU A 405 17.59 11.98 14.52
N PRO A 406 18.91 11.73 14.39
CA PRO A 406 19.58 11.58 13.09
C PRO A 406 18.92 10.54 12.17
N ALA A 407 18.52 9.38 12.70
CA ALA A 407 17.86 8.35 11.89
C ALA A 407 16.47 8.76 11.39
N TYR A 408 15.67 9.49 12.18
CA TYR A 408 14.41 10.04 11.67
C TYR A 408 14.65 11.09 10.59
N ALA A 409 15.68 11.93 10.75
CA ALA A 409 16.07 12.92 9.75
C ALA A 409 16.44 12.24 8.42
N ALA A 410 17.23 11.17 8.47
CA ALA A 410 17.57 10.38 7.29
C ALA A 410 16.35 9.71 6.64
N ALA A 411 15.44 9.13 7.43
CA ALA A 411 14.21 8.51 6.89
C ALA A 411 13.27 9.54 6.24
N MET A 412 13.16 10.73 6.82
CA MET A 412 12.40 11.84 6.26
C MET A 412 13.01 12.36 4.95
N ALA A 413 14.34 12.45 4.89
CA ALA A 413 15.08 12.79 3.67
C ALA A 413 14.84 11.79 2.54
N GLN A 414 14.94 10.49 2.84
CA GLN A 414 14.67 9.41 1.88
C GLN A 414 13.25 9.52 1.31
N ALA A 415 12.26 9.76 2.16
CA ALA A 415 10.88 9.94 1.74
C ALA A 415 10.70 11.17 0.83
N LEU A 416 11.30 12.31 1.17
CA LEU A 416 11.24 13.51 0.33
C LEU A 416 11.96 13.33 -1.00
N ALA A 417 13.14 12.73 -1.01
CA ALA A 417 13.88 12.42 -2.24
C ALA A 417 13.05 11.49 -3.15
N PHE A 418 12.40 10.48 -2.57
CA PHE A 418 11.46 9.63 -3.29
C PHE A 418 10.31 10.43 -3.91
N MET A 419 9.66 11.31 -3.13
CA MET A 419 8.56 12.14 -3.63
C MET A 419 9.00 13.06 -4.77
N HIS A 420 10.09 13.79 -4.59
CA HIS A 420 10.58 14.75 -5.58
C HIS A 420 11.10 14.07 -6.85
N TRP A 421 11.93 13.02 -6.70
CA TRP A 421 12.76 12.54 -7.81
C TRP A 421 12.22 11.30 -8.49
N ARG A 422 11.58 10.40 -7.74
CA ARG A 422 10.93 9.21 -8.31
C ARG A 422 9.47 9.46 -8.66
N ALA A 423 8.71 10.01 -7.73
CA ALA A 423 7.29 10.27 -7.96
C ALA A 423 7.01 11.59 -8.70
N ARG A 424 8.01 12.48 -8.76
CA ARG A 424 7.90 13.80 -9.41
C ARG A 424 6.76 14.63 -8.80
N VAL A 425 6.70 14.67 -7.48
CA VAL A 425 5.70 15.38 -6.65
C VAL A 425 6.42 16.37 -5.73
N ASP A 426 5.89 17.58 -5.58
CA ASP A 426 6.52 18.71 -4.86
C ASP A 426 6.49 18.64 -3.32
N ALA A 427 5.88 17.60 -2.75
CA ALA A 427 5.71 17.38 -1.31
C ALA A 427 5.13 18.60 -0.54
N ASN A 428 4.30 19.41 -1.22
CA ASN A 428 3.64 20.56 -0.59
C ASN A 428 2.65 20.08 0.48
N ASP A 429 2.81 20.62 1.70
CA ASP A 429 1.94 20.41 2.87
C ASP A 429 1.78 18.95 3.34
N VAL A 430 2.71 18.04 2.99
CA VAL A 430 2.65 16.67 3.53
C VAL A 430 2.98 16.62 5.01
N GLU A 431 2.36 15.68 5.72
CA GLU A 431 2.59 15.43 7.13
C GLU A 431 3.41 14.15 7.33
N PHE A 432 4.35 14.22 8.27
CA PHE A 432 5.18 13.10 8.70
C PHE A 432 4.79 12.63 10.09
N VAL A 433 4.39 11.36 10.22
CA VAL A 433 3.91 10.80 11.49
C VAL A 433 4.60 9.50 11.88
N LEU A 434 4.84 9.33 13.17
CA LEU A 434 5.30 8.08 13.78
C LEU A 434 4.08 7.27 14.21
N ALA A 435 4.07 6.01 13.78
CA ALA A 435 3.04 5.03 14.12
C ALA A 435 3.57 3.60 13.92
N PRO A 436 2.94 2.57 14.52
CA PRO A 436 3.31 1.18 14.25
C PRO A 436 3.38 0.86 12.76
N ALA A 437 4.29 -0.05 12.40
CA ALA A 437 4.35 -0.58 11.05
C ALA A 437 3.10 -1.41 10.73
N ARG A 438 2.78 -1.48 9.44
CA ARG A 438 1.75 -2.38 8.93
C ARG A 438 2.05 -3.82 9.36
N GLY A 439 1.13 -4.45 10.08
CA GLY A 439 1.28 -5.83 10.56
C GLY A 439 2.11 -6.02 11.84
N LEU A 440 2.37 -4.99 12.66
CA LEU A 440 2.92 -5.22 14.01
C LEU A 440 1.80 -5.58 15.02
N GLY A 441 1.14 -6.72 14.81
CA GLY A 441 0.20 -7.38 15.73
C GLY A 441 0.51 -8.87 15.89
N GLU A 442 -0.07 -9.56 16.88
CA GLU A 442 0.15 -11.01 17.08
C GLU A 442 -0.07 -11.79 15.77
N GLY A 443 1.01 -12.37 15.24
CA GLY A 443 0.97 -13.28 14.09
C GLY A 443 1.26 -12.69 12.70
N ALA A 444 1.72 -11.45 12.57
CA ALA A 444 2.01 -10.88 11.26
C ALA A 444 3.51 -10.90 10.86
N THR A 445 3.77 -11.49 9.69
CA THR A 445 5.07 -11.53 9.02
C THR A 445 5.15 -10.39 8.01
N PHE A 446 5.90 -9.34 8.37
CA PHE A 446 6.51 -8.27 7.57
C PHE A 446 5.80 -7.86 6.26
N ALA A 447 5.26 -6.63 6.24
CA ALA A 447 4.78 -5.95 5.04
C ALA A 447 5.71 -4.75 4.70
N PRO A 448 5.78 -4.31 3.42
CA PRO A 448 6.82 -3.41 2.93
C PRO A 448 6.71 -1.99 3.51
N GLY A 449 7.86 -1.34 3.76
CA GLY A 449 7.94 0.12 3.90
C GLY A 449 8.74 0.66 5.09
N GLY A 450 9.76 1.47 4.80
CA GLY A 450 10.47 2.33 5.75
C GLY A 450 11.45 1.66 6.70
N LYS A 451 12.35 2.48 7.25
CA LYS A 451 13.21 2.10 8.38
C LYS A 451 12.32 1.79 9.59
N LEU A 452 12.45 0.58 10.14
CA LEU A 452 11.87 0.22 11.42
C LEU A 452 12.71 0.86 12.54
N PHE A 453 12.04 1.56 13.45
CA PHE A 453 12.62 2.10 14.67
C PHE A 453 12.18 1.21 15.83
N ASP A 454 13.05 0.30 16.26
CA ASP A 454 12.81 -0.64 17.36
C ASP A 454 13.51 -0.23 18.67
N GLN A 455 14.42 0.74 18.59
CA GLN A 455 15.13 1.29 19.73
C GLN A 455 14.37 2.46 20.35
N GLY A 456 14.31 2.48 21.69
CA GLY A 456 13.82 3.60 22.48
C GLY A 456 12.42 3.41 23.07
N SER A 457 11.92 4.47 23.70
CA SER A 457 10.82 4.35 24.67
C SER A 457 9.41 4.35 24.07
N LEU A 458 9.26 4.55 22.75
CA LEU A 458 7.95 4.53 22.07
C LEU A 458 7.54 3.14 21.57
N GLY A 459 8.38 2.12 21.72
CA GLY A 459 8.19 0.80 21.11
C GLY A 459 8.47 0.79 19.62
N SER A 460 8.27 -0.34 18.95
CA SER A 460 8.55 -0.49 17.51
C SER A 460 7.58 0.31 16.64
N HIS A 461 8.11 1.17 15.78
CA HIS A 461 7.32 2.03 14.90
C HIS A 461 8.07 2.43 13.63
N VAL A 462 7.37 3.08 12.69
CA VAL A 462 7.92 3.59 11.43
C VAL A 462 7.46 5.03 11.18
N LEU A 463 8.13 5.69 10.23
CA LEU A 463 7.76 7.01 9.74
C LEU A 463 6.81 6.88 8.54
N TRP A 464 5.58 7.37 8.68
CA TRP A 464 4.54 7.44 7.65
C TRP A 464 4.42 8.84 7.06
N VAL A 465 3.97 8.92 5.80
CA VAL A 465 3.66 10.18 5.10
C VAL A 465 2.19 10.20 4.70
N LEU A 466 1.50 11.31 4.97
CA LEU A 466 0.08 11.52 4.64
C LEU A 466 -0.21 13.00 4.30
N ASP A 467 -1.47 13.29 3.99
CA ASP A 467 -2.00 14.60 3.57
C ASP A 467 -1.43 15.09 2.23
N PHE A 468 -1.94 14.54 1.12
CA PHE A 468 -1.44 14.84 -0.23
C PHE A 468 -2.32 15.84 -0.99
N ASP A 469 -3.30 16.48 -0.33
CA ASP A 469 -4.29 17.37 -0.95
C ASP A 469 -3.67 18.61 -1.60
N CYS A 470 -2.51 19.03 -1.10
CA CYS A 470 -1.78 20.22 -1.53
C CYS A 470 -0.69 19.95 -2.57
N CYS A 471 -0.33 18.68 -2.71
CA CYS A 471 0.76 18.24 -3.57
C CYS A 471 0.45 18.45 -5.04
N ARG A 472 1.49 18.73 -5.82
CA ARG A 472 1.42 18.90 -7.27
C ARG A 472 2.58 18.20 -7.95
N LYS A 473 2.46 18.03 -9.26
CA LYS A 473 3.56 17.54 -10.10
C LYS A 473 4.74 18.51 -10.03
N LEU A 474 5.94 17.96 -9.86
CA LEU A 474 7.20 18.67 -9.87
C LEU A 474 7.83 18.59 -11.27
N SER A 475 8.33 19.71 -11.78
CA SER A 475 9.16 19.71 -12.99
C SER A 475 10.59 19.26 -12.65
N MET A 476 11.25 18.58 -13.58
CA MET A 476 12.61 18.06 -13.40
C MET A 476 13.64 19.05 -13.96
N ASP A 477 13.60 20.27 -13.44
CA ASP A 477 14.43 21.41 -13.82
C ASP A 477 14.67 22.36 -12.63
N GLU A 478 15.43 23.43 -12.86
CA GLU A 478 15.75 24.43 -11.83
C GLU A 478 14.50 25.16 -11.29
N GLU A 479 13.47 25.36 -12.12
CA GLU A 479 12.20 25.94 -11.68
C GLU A 479 11.47 25.02 -10.70
N GLY A 480 11.48 23.71 -10.99
CA GLY A 480 10.96 22.68 -10.09
C GLY A 480 11.69 22.68 -8.75
N VAL A 481 13.02 22.73 -8.79
CA VAL A 481 13.83 22.85 -7.56
C VAL A 481 13.46 24.10 -6.76
N ALA A 482 13.41 25.27 -7.40
CA ALA A 482 13.04 26.52 -6.73
C ALA A 482 11.63 26.45 -6.11
N HIS A 483 10.69 25.78 -6.79
CA HIS A 483 9.33 25.56 -6.28
C HIS A 483 9.34 24.62 -5.06
N ALA A 484 10.03 23.48 -5.11
CA ALA A 484 10.13 22.54 -4.00
C ALA A 484 10.80 23.17 -2.76
N VAL A 485 11.82 24.01 -2.93
CA VAL A 485 12.46 24.74 -1.82
C VAL A 485 11.47 25.68 -1.13
N VAL A 486 10.61 26.37 -1.89
CA VAL A 486 9.54 27.19 -1.29
C VAL A 486 8.58 26.32 -0.49
N LYS A 487 8.29 25.09 -0.93
CA LYS A 487 7.41 24.16 -0.19
C LYS A 487 8.05 23.66 1.09
N PHE A 488 9.33 23.32 1.05
CA PHE A 488 10.11 22.93 2.22
C PHE A 488 9.99 23.94 3.38
N TYR A 489 10.05 25.24 3.08
CA TYR A 489 9.94 26.28 4.11
C TYR A 489 8.50 26.64 4.50
N ARG A 490 7.51 26.40 3.62
CA ARG A 490 6.11 26.71 3.90
C ARG A 490 5.40 25.61 4.68
N ASN A 491 5.85 24.36 4.56
CA ASN A 491 5.31 23.29 5.38
C ASN A 491 5.60 23.62 6.86
N ASP A 492 4.74 23.08 7.72
CA ASP A 492 4.99 22.99 9.15
C ASP A 492 6.42 22.48 9.41
N PRO A 493 7.04 22.80 10.56
CA PRO A 493 8.44 22.49 10.82
C PRO A 493 8.70 21.01 11.15
N PHE A 494 8.15 20.12 10.31
CA PHE A 494 8.48 18.71 10.20
C PHE A 494 9.97 18.54 9.85
N TYR A 495 10.47 19.28 8.87
CA TYR A 495 11.80 19.06 8.30
C TYR A 495 12.93 19.67 9.14
N PRO A 496 14.05 18.94 9.34
CA PRO A 496 15.30 19.51 9.85
C PRO A 496 15.63 20.86 9.22
N ARG A 497 16.10 21.83 10.02
CA ARG A 497 16.45 23.16 9.51
C ARG A 497 17.97 23.36 9.52
N PRO A 498 18.60 23.80 8.42
CA PRO A 498 20.01 24.16 8.41
C PRO A 498 20.29 25.48 9.12
N GLY A 499 21.53 25.67 9.56
CA GLY A 499 22.06 26.96 9.98
C GLY A 499 21.36 27.52 11.22
N THR A 500 20.90 26.65 12.11
CA THR A 500 20.35 27.00 13.43
C THR A 500 21.43 27.54 14.37
N GLY A 501 22.69 27.11 14.18
CA GLY A 501 23.82 27.41 15.07
C GLY A 501 23.88 26.51 16.32
N LEU A 502 22.97 25.54 16.47
CA LEU A 502 23.03 24.53 17.52
C LEU A 502 23.66 23.26 16.98
N GLU A 503 24.72 22.77 17.61
CA GLU A 503 25.48 21.59 17.12
C GLU A 503 24.59 20.36 16.92
N ALA A 504 23.67 20.08 17.85
CA ALA A 504 22.72 18.97 17.73
C ALA A 504 21.78 19.12 16.51
N ASP A 505 21.46 20.36 16.12
CA ASP A 505 20.60 20.65 14.99
C ASP A 505 21.34 20.53 13.65
N GLU A 506 22.56 21.05 13.59
CA GLU A 506 23.40 20.87 12.42
C GLU A 506 23.72 19.39 12.17
N ARG A 507 23.96 18.60 13.22
CA ARG A 507 24.23 17.16 13.07
C ARG A 507 23.08 16.40 12.38
N HIS A 508 21.84 16.62 12.81
CA HIS A 508 20.73 15.91 12.19
C HIS A 508 20.32 16.52 10.83
N TRP A 509 20.60 17.80 10.58
CA TRP A 509 20.54 18.38 9.23
C TRP A 509 21.55 17.70 8.29
N GLU A 510 22.79 17.46 8.71
CA GLU A 510 23.75 16.73 7.88
C GLU A 510 23.28 15.29 7.58
N SER A 511 22.73 14.58 8.56
CA SER A 511 22.12 13.26 8.31
C SER A 511 20.94 13.31 7.33
N PHE A 512 20.14 14.37 7.37
CA PHE A 512 19.10 14.60 6.36
C PHE A 512 19.72 14.84 4.98
N ARG A 513 20.71 15.73 4.89
CA ARG A 513 21.39 16.11 3.64
C ARG A 513 22.04 14.90 2.99
N GLU A 514 22.85 14.14 3.72
CA GLU A 514 23.53 12.94 3.22
C GLU A 514 22.52 11.92 2.67
N ALA A 515 21.52 11.55 3.47
CA ALA A 515 20.51 10.59 3.05
C ALA A 515 19.67 11.07 1.85
N TYR A 516 19.37 12.38 1.76
CA TYR A 516 18.62 12.96 0.64
C TYR A 516 19.41 12.84 -0.67
N LEU A 517 20.70 13.18 -0.64
CA LEU A 517 21.58 13.14 -1.81
C LEU A 517 21.84 11.70 -2.25
N GLU A 518 22.20 10.81 -1.32
CA GLU A 518 22.41 9.39 -1.62
C GLU A 518 21.16 8.76 -2.25
N THR A 519 19.98 9.06 -1.70
CA THR A 519 18.71 8.57 -2.26
C THR A 519 18.44 9.19 -3.63
N GLY A 520 18.72 10.47 -3.82
CA GLY A 520 18.55 11.17 -5.09
C GLY A 520 19.41 10.55 -6.20
N ASP A 521 20.69 10.30 -5.92
CA ASP A 521 21.64 9.70 -6.86
C ASP A 521 21.19 8.30 -7.30
N LEU A 522 20.72 7.49 -6.35
CA LEU A 522 20.17 6.16 -6.63
C LEU A 522 18.89 6.21 -7.47
N LEU A 523 17.99 7.15 -7.18
CA LEU A 523 16.70 7.25 -7.88
C LEU A 523 16.83 7.83 -9.30
N LEU A 524 17.89 8.57 -9.58
CA LEU A 524 18.11 9.27 -10.84
C LEU A 524 19.24 8.67 -11.68
N THR A 525 19.78 7.50 -11.31
CA THR A 525 20.94 6.88 -11.98
C THR A 525 20.75 6.70 -13.49
N GLU A 526 19.52 6.47 -13.96
CA GLU A 526 19.18 6.28 -15.38
C GLU A 526 18.73 7.57 -16.11
N GLU A 527 18.66 8.71 -15.41
CA GLU A 527 18.22 9.99 -15.98
C GLU A 527 19.39 10.79 -16.55
N ASP A 528 19.11 11.83 -17.33
CA ASP A 528 20.14 12.71 -17.90
C ASP A 528 20.99 13.39 -16.81
N GLU A 529 22.27 13.66 -17.08
CA GLU A 529 23.20 14.32 -16.14
C GLU A 529 22.67 15.65 -15.57
N ARG A 530 21.84 16.37 -16.34
CA ARG A 530 21.21 17.62 -15.87
C ARG A 530 20.21 17.35 -14.75
N VAL A 531 19.44 16.27 -14.87
CA VAL A 531 18.43 15.84 -13.89
C VAL A 531 19.12 15.27 -12.65
N GLN A 532 20.20 14.50 -12.82
CA GLN A 532 21.01 13.95 -11.72
C GLN A 532 21.59 15.02 -10.79
N LYS A 533 21.77 16.26 -11.25
CA LYS A 533 22.29 17.38 -10.43
C LYS A 533 21.23 18.09 -9.59
N LEU A 534 19.94 17.84 -9.83
CA LEU A 534 18.84 18.53 -9.15
C LEU A 534 18.76 18.27 -7.63
N PRO A 535 19.05 17.06 -7.09
CA PRO A 535 19.09 16.84 -5.66
C PRO A 535 20.10 17.73 -4.94
N LEU A 536 21.31 17.87 -5.48
CA LEU A 536 22.35 18.75 -4.93
C LEU A 536 21.91 20.21 -4.99
N LEU A 537 21.41 20.65 -6.14
CA LEU A 537 20.89 22.02 -6.30
C LEU A 537 19.78 22.33 -5.28
N TYR A 538 18.89 21.37 -5.03
CA TYR A 538 17.84 21.52 -4.03
C TYR A 538 18.39 21.74 -2.62
N VAL A 539 19.32 20.89 -2.17
CA VAL A 539 19.92 21.02 -0.83
C VAL A 539 20.67 22.34 -0.69
N ASP A 540 21.48 22.70 -1.67
CA ASP A 540 22.24 23.95 -1.67
C ASP A 540 21.30 25.16 -1.60
N GLU A 541 20.20 25.13 -2.33
CA GLU A 541 19.21 26.21 -2.35
C GLU A 541 18.40 26.28 -1.05
N VAL A 542 18.11 25.14 -0.40
CA VAL A 542 17.55 25.13 0.96
C VAL A 542 18.49 25.86 1.91
N VAL A 543 19.79 25.55 1.92
CA VAL A 543 20.78 26.21 2.79
C VAL A 543 20.91 27.69 2.47
N ARG A 544 20.99 28.06 1.18
CA ARG A 544 21.13 29.45 0.73
C ARG A 544 19.97 30.33 1.19
N ARG A 545 18.74 29.80 1.19
CA ARG A 545 17.52 30.56 1.51
C ARG A 545 17.14 30.59 3.00
N VAL A 546 17.90 29.98 3.90
CA VAL A 546 17.62 29.99 5.36
C VAL A 546 17.33 31.40 5.88
N GLY A 547 18.12 32.40 5.46
CA GLY A 547 17.97 33.79 5.92
C GLY A 547 16.72 34.51 5.39
N GLU A 548 16.16 34.07 4.26
CA GLU A 548 14.96 34.66 3.65
C GLU A 548 13.70 34.29 4.44
N PHE A 549 13.65 33.05 4.94
CA PHE A 549 12.48 32.52 5.65
C PHE A 549 12.53 32.78 7.17
N LYS A 550 13.71 32.86 7.80
CA LYS A 550 13.86 33.25 9.22
C LYS A 550 13.27 34.63 9.55
N LYS A 551 13.23 35.55 8.58
CA LYS A 551 12.65 36.90 8.76
C LYS A 551 11.12 36.91 8.74
N LYS A 552 10.50 35.91 8.11
CA LYS A 552 9.04 35.81 8.00
C LYS A 552 8.42 35.24 9.27
N ASP A 553 9.03 34.22 9.86
CA ASP A 553 8.53 33.59 11.09
C ASP A 553 8.43 34.59 12.25
N LYS A 554 9.38 35.54 12.37
CA LYS A 554 9.35 36.61 13.38
C LYS A 554 8.23 37.64 13.22
N ASN A 555 7.60 37.72 12.05
CA ASN A 555 6.49 38.66 11.79
C ASN A 555 5.11 37.98 11.91
N THR A 556 5.07 36.68 12.22
CA THR A 556 3.84 35.88 12.39
C THR A 556 3.72 35.23 13.77
N GLU A 557 4.72 35.38 14.64
CA GLU A 557 4.59 35.22 16.10
C GLU A 557 4.04 36.50 16.75
#